data_AF-A0A8S0GWC7-F1
#
_entry.id   AF-A0A8S0GWC7-F1
#
_cell.length_a   1.000
_cell.length_b   1.000
_cell.length_c   1.000
_cell.angle_alpha   90.00
_cell.angle_beta   90.00
_cell.angle_gamma   90.00
#
_symmetry.space_group_name_H-M   'P 1'
#
loop_
_entity.id
_entity.type
_entity.pdbx_description
1 polymer ?
#
loop_
_entity_poly.entity_id
_entity_poly.type
_entity_poly.pdbx_seq_one_letter_code
_entity_poly.pdbx_strand_id
1 'polypeptide(L)'
;MWLTADVHYCAAHHYHPDRAAFQDFEPFWEFVAGPLNAGSFGPNVLDKTFGPEVVFQKAPPAQNTSPFAGFQFFGEVQIDGQTAELKVILRDLDGVAVYEHNLQPA
;
A
#
# COMPACT_ATOMS: atom_id res chain seq x y z
N MET A 1 -10.27 5.71 2.09
CA MET A 1 -8.85 5.37 1.89
C MET A 1 -8.19 5.17 3.25
N TRP A 2 -7.30 4.19 3.35
CA TRP A 2 -6.45 3.93 4.52
C TRP A 2 -4.96 4.08 4.16
N LEU A 3 -4.17 4.60 5.11
CA LEU A 3 -2.71 4.70 5.01
C LEU A 3 -2.09 3.84 6.12
N THR A 4 -1.17 2.96 5.74
CA THR A 4 -0.55 1.96 6.63
C THR A 4 0.98 2.08 6.50
N ALA A 5 1.70 2.28 7.61
CA ALA A 5 3.15 2.56 7.59
C ALA A 5 4.02 1.68 8.52
N ASP A 6 3.40 0.91 9.41
CA ASP A 6 4.12 0.05 10.38
C ASP A 6 4.65 -1.25 9.74
N VAL A 7 3.97 -1.79 8.74
CA VAL A 7 4.29 -3.12 8.21
C VAL A 7 5.49 -3.10 7.24
N HIS A 8 6.20 -4.22 7.21
CA HIS A 8 7.55 -4.31 6.66
C HIS A 8 7.62 -4.66 5.16
N TYR A 9 6.64 -4.19 4.37
CA TYR A 9 6.60 -4.28 2.90
C TYR A 9 5.76 -3.14 2.31
N CYS A 10 5.84 -2.97 0.99
CA CYS A 10 5.10 -1.95 0.26
C CYS A 10 4.00 -2.59 -0.60
N ALA A 11 2.78 -2.05 -0.55
CA ALA A 11 1.65 -2.59 -1.29
C ALA A 11 0.54 -1.56 -1.53
N ALA A 12 -0.31 -1.87 -2.51
CA ALA A 12 -1.61 -1.23 -2.68
C ALA A 12 -2.68 -2.31 -2.77
N HIS A 13 -3.69 -2.20 -1.91
CA HIS A 13 -4.82 -3.12 -1.87
C HIS A 13 -6.11 -2.36 -2.19
N HIS A 14 -6.99 -3.01 -2.95
CA HIS A 14 -8.34 -2.52 -3.18
C HIS A 14 -9.37 -3.49 -2.61
N TYR A 15 -10.24 -2.99 -1.74
CA TYR A 15 -11.26 -3.76 -1.05
C TYR A 15 -12.62 -3.45 -1.66
N HIS A 16 -13.44 -4.47 -1.90
CA HIS A 16 -14.75 -4.30 -2.55
C HIS A 16 -15.76 -5.35 -2.04
N PRO A 17 -17.01 -4.96 -1.73
CA PRO A 17 -18.02 -5.85 -1.16
C PRO A 17 -18.38 -7.04 -2.06
N ASP A 18 -18.37 -6.87 -3.39
CA ASP A 18 -18.61 -7.98 -4.34
C ASP A 18 -17.60 -9.14 -4.25
N ARG A 19 -16.41 -8.90 -3.68
CA ARG A 19 -15.38 -9.93 -3.45
C ARG A 19 -15.33 -10.41 -2.00
N ALA A 20 -16.11 -9.79 -1.12
CA ALA A 20 -15.97 -9.89 0.32
C ALA A 20 -16.96 -10.88 0.94
N ALA A 21 -16.57 -11.48 2.06
CA ALA A 21 -17.49 -12.28 2.87
C ALA A 21 -18.46 -11.40 3.67
N PHE A 22 -18.00 -10.23 4.15
CA PHE A 22 -18.83 -9.19 4.74
C PHE A 22 -19.08 -8.12 3.68
N GLN A 23 -20.33 -7.72 3.42
CA GLN A 23 -20.67 -6.89 2.26
C GLN A 23 -21.18 -5.47 2.61
N ASP A 24 -21.40 -5.15 3.88
CA ASP A 24 -21.95 -3.85 4.31
C ASP A 24 -20.83 -2.81 4.51
N PHE A 25 -20.16 -2.44 3.40
CA PHE A 25 -19.14 -1.40 3.36
C PHE A 25 -18.96 -0.85 1.93
N GLU A 26 -18.52 0.41 1.82
CA GLU A 26 -18.16 1.01 0.53
C GLU A 26 -16.75 0.59 0.09
N PRO A 27 -16.47 0.45 -1.22
CA PRO A 27 -15.13 0.15 -1.71
C PRO A 27 -14.08 1.15 -1.21
N PHE A 28 -12.89 0.65 -0.87
CA PHE A 28 -11.79 1.51 -0.43
C PHE A 28 -10.42 0.98 -0.81
N TRP A 29 -9.47 1.92 -0.88
CA TRP A 29 -8.05 1.63 -1.02
C TRP A 29 -7.32 1.64 0.31
N GLU A 30 -6.34 0.76 0.43
CA GLU A 30 -5.28 0.79 1.44
C GLU A 30 -3.93 0.91 0.74
N PHE A 31 -3.11 1.87 1.19
CA PHE A 31 -1.74 2.03 0.72
C PHE A 31 -0.78 1.76 1.87
N VAL A 32 0.12 0.82 1.62
CA VAL A 32 1.07 0.31 2.58
C VAL A 32 2.47 0.78 2.19
N ALA A 33 3.08 1.59 3.06
CA ALA A 33 4.37 2.21 2.84
C ALA A 33 5.33 1.84 3.97
N GLY A 34 6.13 0.80 3.78
CA GLY A 34 7.15 0.42 4.75
C GLY A 34 8.00 -0.76 4.30
N PRO A 35 9.05 -1.10 5.07
CA PRO A 35 9.53 -0.35 6.22
C PRO A 35 10.49 0.78 5.79
N LEU A 36 10.64 1.79 6.65
CA LEU A 36 11.70 2.79 6.53
C LEU A 36 12.73 2.60 7.66
N ASN A 37 13.88 2.05 7.31
CA ASN A 37 14.98 1.71 8.20
C ASN A 37 14.65 0.64 9.26
N ALA A 38 13.91 -0.41 8.86
CA ALA A 38 13.65 -1.59 9.67
C ALA A 38 13.78 -2.89 8.84
N GLY A 39 13.88 -4.03 9.52
CA GLY A 39 13.99 -5.32 8.84
C GLY A 39 12.75 -5.58 7.97
N SER A 40 12.94 -6.01 6.72
CA SER A 40 11.83 -6.23 5.78
C SER A 40 11.24 -7.64 5.88
N PHE A 41 9.93 -7.76 5.71
CA PHE A 41 9.19 -9.02 5.78
C PHE A 41 8.18 -9.10 4.65
N GLY A 42 7.87 -10.32 4.21
CA GLY A 42 6.81 -10.55 3.23
C GLY A 42 5.42 -10.49 3.88
N PRO A 43 4.37 -10.08 3.16
CA PRO A 43 3.00 -10.13 3.67
C PRO A 43 2.53 -11.57 3.89
N ASN A 44 1.55 -11.70 4.79
CA ASN A 44 0.76 -12.92 4.92
C ASN A 44 -0.30 -12.99 3.82
N VAL A 45 -0.90 -14.17 3.65
CA VAL A 45 -2.07 -14.34 2.79
C VAL A 45 -3.20 -13.47 3.33
N LEU A 46 -3.78 -12.64 2.47
CA LEU A 46 -4.89 -11.77 2.85
C LEU A 46 -6.16 -12.58 3.10
N ASP A 47 -6.86 -12.23 4.17
CA ASP A 47 -8.15 -12.81 4.51
C ASP A 47 -9.29 -12.20 3.67
N LYS A 48 -10.31 -12.99 3.34
CA LYS A 48 -11.38 -12.59 2.42
C LYS A 48 -12.51 -11.80 3.07
N THR A 49 -12.42 -11.47 4.37
CA THR A 49 -13.49 -10.75 5.09
C THR A 49 -13.93 -9.49 4.36
N PHE A 50 -12.98 -8.67 3.87
CA PHE A 50 -13.26 -7.42 3.14
C PHE A 50 -12.95 -7.49 1.63
N GLY A 51 -12.81 -8.69 1.07
CA GLY A 51 -12.62 -8.89 -0.37
C GLY A 51 -11.40 -8.18 -0.98
N PRO A 52 -10.19 -8.28 -0.37
CA PRO A 52 -9.01 -7.61 -0.89
C PRO A 52 -8.61 -8.12 -2.27
N GLU A 53 -8.16 -7.19 -3.09
CA GLU A 53 -7.36 -7.42 -4.28
C GLU A 53 -5.98 -6.81 -4.07
N VAL A 54 -4.92 -7.62 -4.27
CA VAL A 54 -3.54 -7.12 -4.26
C VAL A 54 -3.23 -6.53 -5.62
N VAL A 55 -3.33 -5.20 -5.74
CA VAL A 55 -3.09 -4.48 -6.99
C VAL A 55 -1.59 -4.26 -7.21
N PHE A 56 -0.86 -3.99 -6.14
CA PHE A 56 0.59 -3.86 -6.15
C PHE A 56 1.18 -4.42 -4.87
N GLN A 57 2.35 -5.05 -4.99
CA GLN A 57 3.13 -5.51 -3.84
C GLN A 57 4.62 -5.56 -4.19
N LYS A 58 5.45 -5.05 -3.29
CA LYS A 58 6.91 -5.16 -3.33
C LYS A 58 7.41 -5.49 -1.92
N ALA A 59 8.04 -6.66 -1.79
CA ALA A 59 8.46 -7.24 -0.52
C ALA A 59 9.80 -7.97 -0.72
N PRO A 60 10.59 -8.21 0.35
CA PRO A 60 11.86 -8.90 0.22
C PRO A 60 11.68 -10.39 -0.15
N PRO A 61 12.69 -11.04 -0.76
CA PRO A 61 12.64 -12.45 -1.10
C PRO A 61 12.76 -13.37 0.13
N ALA A 62 13.21 -12.83 1.28
CA ALA A 62 13.35 -13.55 2.53
C ALA A 62 12.85 -12.71 3.72
N GLN A 63 12.35 -13.37 4.75
CA GLN A 63 11.89 -12.74 5.98
C GLN A 63 13.06 -12.13 6.77
N ASN A 64 12.78 -11.08 7.54
CA ASN A 64 13.77 -10.37 8.37
C ASN A 64 15.01 -9.93 7.59
N THR A 65 14.80 -9.46 6.35
CA THR A 65 15.88 -9.00 5.48
C THR A 65 16.42 -7.66 5.98
N SER A 66 17.74 -7.48 5.96
CA SER A 66 18.41 -6.25 6.38
C SER A 66 17.92 -5.01 5.61
N PRO A 67 17.81 -3.84 6.24
CA PRO A 67 17.54 -2.57 5.55
C PRO A 67 18.47 -2.31 4.34
N PHE A 68 19.72 -2.76 4.43
CA PHE A 68 20.73 -2.63 3.37
C PHE A 68 20.43 -3.46 2.11
N ALA A 69 19.46 -4.37 2.14
CA ALA A 69 19.08 -5.16 0.98
C ALA A 69 18.16 -4.41 -0.01
N GLY A 70 17.85 -3.14 0.24
CA GLY A 70 17.14 -2.27 -0.71
C GLY A 70 15.60 -2.40 -0.70
N PHE A 71 15.02 -3.16 0.22
CA PHE A 71 13.57 -3.30 0.38
C PHE A 71 13.03 -2.33 1.44
N GLN A 72 13.34 -1.04 1.29
CA GLN A 72 12.86 0.03 2.15
C GLN A 72 11.98 0.97 1.34
N PHE A 73 10.89 1.43 1.93
CA PHE A 73 9.85 2.15 1.21
C PHE A 73 9.25 3.26 2.06
N PHE A 74 8.73 4.28 1.38
CA PHE A 74 7.94 5.35 1.99
C PHE A 74 6.85 5.82 1.04
N GLY A 75 5.86 6.53 1.57
CA GLY A 75 4.69 6.99 0.84
C GLY A 75 4.59 8.50 0.84
N GLU A 76 4.11 9.05 -0.27
CA GLU A 76 3.73 10.45 -0.43
C GLU A 76 2.27 10.52 -0.85
N VAL A 77 1.56 11.52 -0.31
CA VAL A 77 0.21 11.87 -0.74
C VAL A 77 0.23 13.34 -1.14
N GLN A 78 -0.23 13.61 -2.36
CA GLN A 78 -0.37 14.95 -2.90
C GLN A 78 -1.86 15.21 -3.14
N ILE A 79 -2.36 16.37 -2.71
CA ILE A 79 -3.75 16.77 -2.92
C ILE A 79 -3.74 18.03 -3.76
N ASP A 80 -4.37 17.99 -4.92
CA ASP A 80 -4.55 19.17 -5.76
C ASP A 80 -5.60 20.11 -5.15
N GLY A 81 -5.23 21.36 -4.90
CA GLY A 81 -6.08 22.31 -4.18
C GLY A 81 -7.29 22.83 -4.98
N GLN A 82 -7.34 22.60 -6.30
CA GLN A 82 -8.43 23.07 -7.15
C GLN A 82 -9.45 21.96 -7.45
N THR A 83 -8.95 20.75 -7.70
CA THR A 83 -9.74 19.59 -8.10
C THR A 83 -10.04 18.64 -6.95
N ALA A 84 -9.29 18.77 -5.83
CA ALA A 84 -9.28 17.81 -4.74
C ALA A 84 -8.85 16.38 -5.15
N GLU A 85 -8.25 16.21 -6.34
CA GLU A 85 -7.65 14.93 -6.72
C GLU A 85 -6.51 14.60 -5.75
N LEU A 86 -6.53 13.37 -5.24
CA LEU A 86 -5.51 12.85 -4.33
C LEU A 86 -4.63 11.85 -5.08
N LYS A 87 -3.35 12.18 -5.23
CA LYS A 87 -2.35 11.29 -5.81
C LYS A 87 -1.52 10.63 -4.70
N VAL A 88 -1.54 9.29 -4.66
CA VAL A 88 -0.68 8.49 -3.80
C VAL A 88 0.52 7.99 -4.59
N ILE A 89 1.71 8.15 -4.03
CA ILE A 89 2.97 7.66 -4.61
C ILE A 89 3.66 6.81 -3.56
N LEU A 90 3.97 5.56 -3.91
CA LEU A 90 4.82 4.69 -3.11
C LEU A 90 6.22 4.70 -3.73
N ARG A 91 7.25 4.92 -2.91
CA ARG A 91 8.64 5.04 -3.35
C ARG A 91 9.54 4.02 -2.66
N ASP A 92 10.60 3.62 -3.35
CA ASP A 92 11.72 2.91 -2.73
C ASP A 92 12.72 3.86 -2.05
N LEU A 93 13.77 3.29 -1.46
CA LEU A 93 14.81 4.00 -0.71
C LEU A 93 15.50 5.11 -1.51
N ASP A 94 15.61 4.95 -2.82
CA ASP A 94 16.25 5.91 -3.72
C ASP A 94 15.28 7.03 -4.15
N GLY A 95 14.05 7.02 -3.64
CA GLY A 95 12.99 7.96 -3.99
C GLY A 95 12.32 7.67 -5.34
N VAL A 96 12.62 6.52 -5.96
CA VAL A 96 12.00 6.12 -7.23
C VAL A 96 10.57 5.68 -6.95
N ALA A 97 9.61 6.22 -7.71
CA ALA A 97 8.23 5.79 -7.63
C ALA A 97 8.11 4.34 -8.12
N VAL A 98 7.60 3.46 -7.25
CA VAL A 98 7.36 2.06 -7.56
C VAL A 98 5.88 1.76 -7.81
N TYR A 99 5.00 2.64 -7.36
CA TYR A 99 3.57 2.60 -7.63
C TYR A 99 2.95 4.00 -7.47
N GLU A 100 1.99 4.33 -8.33
CA GLU A 100 1.24 5.59 -8.29
C GLU A 100 -0.25 5.32 -8.51
N HIS A 101 -1.12 6.04 -7.80
CA HIS A 101 -2.56 5.96 -7.98
C HIS A 101 -3.25 7.29 -7.69
N ASN A 102 -4.15 7.71 -8.59
CA ASN A 102 -4.97 8.90 -8.40
C ASN A 102 -6.36 8.50 -7.91
N LEU A 103 -6.85 9.19 -6.90
CA LEU A 103 -8.19 9.07 -6.36
C LEU A 103 -8.95 10.37 -6.63
N GLN A 104 -10.12 10.23 -7.22
CA GLN A 104 -11.07 11.32 -7.33
C GLN A 104 -11.83 11.48 -6.01
N PRO A 105 -12.25 12.70 -5.66
CA PRO A 105 -13.22 12.91 -4.59
C PRO A 105 -14.53 12.16 -4.89
N ALA A 106 -15.21 11.73 -3.83
CA ALA A 106 -16.49 11.02 -3.89
C ALA A 106 -17.66 11.94 -4.26
#